data_AF-U2RQT6-F1
#
_entry.id   AF-U2RQT6-F1
#
_cell.length_a   1.000
_cell.length_b   1.000
_cell.length_c   1.000
_cell.angle_alpha   90.00
_cell.angle_beta   90.00
_cell.angle_gamma   90.00
#
_symmetry.space_group_name_H-M   'P 1'
#
loop_
_entity.id
_entity.type
_entity.pdbx_description
1 polymer ?
#
loop_
_entity_poly.entity_id
_entity_poly.type
_entity_poly.pdbx_seq_one_letter_code
_entity_poly.pdbx_strand_id
1 'polypeptide(L)' 'MSRSPGAARPPLPGPAGPGRVRRLLDPARALWRDFTGESAYDRYVLRHRLEHPGHEPMSERRFWRARIAVDEGNVQSGCC' A
#
# COMPACT_ATOMS: atom_id res chain seq x y z
N MET A 1 1.13 -61.94 21.40
CA MET A 1 2.12 -60.98 20.84
C MET A 1 1.67 -60.62 19.42
N SER A 2 0.88 -59.55 19.23
CA SER A 2 0.48 -59.11 17.87
C SER A 2 0.42 -57.59 17.76
N ARG A 3 1.43 -57.07 17.04
CA ARG A 3 1.51 -55.88 16.16
C ARG A 3 0.77 -54.60 16.56
N SER A 4 1.55 -53.61 16.99
CA SER A 4 1.20 -52.19 16.94
C SER A 4 1.00 -51.72 15.48
N PRO A 5 0.01 -50.86 15.18
CA PRO A 5 -0.08 -50.19 13.89
C PRO A 5 0.96 -49.07 13.85
N GLY A 6 1.83 -49.13 12.85
CA GLY A 6 2.77 -48.05 12.56
C GLY A 6 2.00 -46.78 12.24
N ALA A 7 2.16 -45.75 13.08
CA ALA A 7 1.64 -44.43 12.83
C ALA A 7 2.23 -43.90 11.51
N ALA A 8 1.38 -43.79 10.49
CA ALA A 8 1.72 -43.09 9.26
C ALA A 8 2.08 -41.65 9.62
N ARG A 9 3.32 -41.26 9.31
CA ARG A 9 3.81 -39.90 9.53
C ARG A 9 3.05 -38.96 8.60
N PRO A 10 2.51 -37.82 9.08
CA PRO A 10 1.92 -36.84 8.19
C PRO A 10 3.00 -36.28 7.23
N PRO A 11 2.66 -36.01 5.96
CA PRO A 11 3.60 -35.43 5.02
C PRO A 11 4.04 -34.05 5.52
N LEU A 12 5.35 -33.80 5.45
CA LEU A 12 5.93 -32.50 5.80
C LEU A 12 5.43 -31.42 4.82
N PRO A 13 5.16 -30.20 5.29
CA PRO A 13 4.78 -29.09 4.42
C PRO A 13 5.91 -28.82 3.40
N GLY A 14 5.61 -28.98 2.11
CA GLY A 14 6.54 -28.72 1.01
C GLY A 14 6.91 -27.24 0.90
N PRO A 15 8.04 -26.91 0.24
CA PRO A 15 8.51 -25.53 0.13
C PRO A 15 7.46 -24.67 -0.58
N ALA A 16 7.19 -23.50 0.01
CA ALA A 16 6.24 -22.53 -0.51
C ALA A 16 6.61 -22.13 -1.95
N GLY A 17 5.78 -22.50 -2.92
CA GLY A 17 5.98 -22.13 -4.32
C GLY A 17 5.88 -20.62 -4.59
N PRO A 18 6.34 -20.15 -5.76
CA PRO A 18 6.44 -18.72 -6.12
C PRO A 18 5.10 -17.97 -6.12
N GLY A 19 3.97 -18.68 -6.12
CA GLY A 19 2.63 -18.09 -5.98
C GLY A 19 2.33 -17.57 -4.56
N ARG A 20 2.98 -18.11 -3.52
CA ARG A 20 2.72 -17.73 -2.13
C ARG A 20 3.50 -16.46 -1.73
N VAL A 21 4.72 -16.28 -2.25
CA VAL A 21 5.49 -15.03 -2.08
C VAL A 21 4.78 -13.85 -2.76
N ARG A 22 4.23 -14.04 -3.96
CA ARG A 22 3.43 -12.99 -4.64
C ARG A 22 2.23 -12.50 -3.83
N ARG A 23 1.56 -13.39 -3.09
CA ARG A 23 0.41 -13.03 -2.24
C ARG A 23 0.78 -12.22 -1.00
N LEU A 24 2.03 -12.30 -0.54
CA LEU A 24 2.52 -11.50 0.59
C LEU A 24 3.12 -10.17 0.14
N LEU A 25 3.62 -10.10 -1.10
CA LEU A 25 4.18 -8.88 -1.68
C LEU A 25 3.11 -7.85 -2.06
N ASP A 26 1.89 -8.29 -2.41
CA ASP A 26 0.78 -7.39 -2.76
C ASP A 26 0.33 -6.47 -1.61
N PRO A 27 0.02 -6.97 -0.39
CA PRO A 27 -0.31 -6.09 0.73
C PRO A 27 0.89 -5.27 1.21
N ALA A 28 2.11 -5.81 1.12
CA ALA A 28 3.32 -5.07 1.46
C ALA A 28 3.57 -3.89 0.50
N ARG A 29 3.28 -4.08 -0.80
CA ARG A 29 3.35 -3.01 -1.80
C ARG A 29 2.27 -1.96 -1.59
N ALA A 30 1.04 -2.35 -1.27
CA ALA A 30 -0.03 -1.41 -0.93
C ALA A 30 0.36 -0.56 0.29
N LEU A 31 0.85 -1.20 1.36
CA LEU A 31 1.34 -0.52 2.55
C LEU A 31 2.51 0.42 2.25
N TRP A 32 3.45 0.00 1.40
CA TRP A 32 4.57 0.83 0.98
C TRP A 32 4.10 2.03 0.16
N ARG A 33 3.08 1.89 -0.71
CA ARG A 33 2.46 3.02 -1.42
C ARG A 33 1.73 3.99 -0.49
N ASP A 34 1.09 3.46 0.54
CA ASP A 34 0.47 4.28 1.58
C ASP A 34 1.49 5.04 2.44
N PHE A 35 2.64 4.42 2.70
CA PHE A 35 3.72 4.96 3.50
C PHE A 35 4.58 5.97 2.70
N THR A 36 4.93 5.65 1.46
CA THR A 36 5.68 6.53 0.54
C THR A 36 4.83 7.69 0.02
N GLY A 37 3.51 7.66 0.28
CA GLY A 37 2.59 8.71 -0.14
C GLY A 37 2.15 8.61 -1.60
N GLU A 38 2.45 7.50 -2.29
CA GLU A 38 1.91 7.24 -3.63
C GLU A 38 0.36 7.19 -3.64
N SER A 39 -0.29 6.89 -2.51
CA SER A 39 -1.75 6.98 -2.37
C SER A 39 -2.28 8.38 -2.03
N ALA A 40 -1.43 9.41 -1.96
CA ALA A 40 -1.84 10.78 -1.65
C ALA A 40 -2.84 11.33 -2.67
N TYR A 41 -2.69 10.97 -3.96
CA TYR A 41 -3.61 11.38 -5.00
C TYR A 41 -5.00 10.74 -4.84
N ASP A 42 -5.06 9.44 -4.53
CA ASP A 42 -6.34 8.73 -4.34
C ASP A 42 -7.12 9.32 -3.15
N ARG A 43 -6.43 9.59 -2.03
CA ARG A 43 -7.02 10.30 -0.88
C ARG A 43 -7.49 11.71 -1.23
N TYR A 44 -6.73 12.44 -2.06
CA TYR A 44 -7.15 13.75 -2.56
C TYR A 44 -8.44 13.64 -3.39
N VAL A 45 -8.54 12.68 -4.31
CA VAL A 45 -9.73 12.47 -5.14
C VAL A 45 -10.94 12.06 -4.31
N LEU A 46 -10.77 11.15 -3.34
CA LEU A 46 -11.84 10.75 -2.43
C LEU A 46 -12.38 11.95 -1.65
N ARG A 47 -11.49 12.74 -1.07
CA ARG A 47 -11.84 13.97 -0.37
C ARG A 47 -12.51 14.98 -1.32
N HIS A 48 -11.95 15.21 -2.50
CA HIS A 48 -12.49 16.12 -3.51
C HIS A 48 -13.89 15.71 -3.98
N ARG A 49 -14.16 14.41 -4.11
CA ARG A 49 -15.49 13.90 -4.45
C ARG A 49 -16.52 14.08 -3.33
N LEU A 50 -16.09 14.03 -2.07
CA LEU A 50 -16.94 14.29 -0.91
C LEU A 50 -17.25 15.79 -0.75
N GLU A 51 -16.23 16.64 -0.91
CA GLU A 51 -16.35 18.10 -0.70
C GLU A 51 -16.94 18.83 -1.92
N HIS A 52 -16.69 18.31 -3.12
CA HIS A 52 -17.12 18.92 -4.38
C HIS A 52 -17.83 17.90 -5.28
N PRO A 53 -19.07 17.49 -4.93
CA PRO A 53 -19.88 16.65 -5.80
C PRO A 53 -20.22 17.43 -7.09
N GLY A 54 -19.49 17.17 -8.16
CA GLY A 54 -19.70 17.77 -9.48
C GLY A 54 -18.51 18.51 -10.08
N HIS A 55 -17.41 18.68 -9.33
CA HIS A 55 -16.17 19.23 -9.89
C HIS A 55 -15.18 18.11 -10.21
N GLU A 56 -14.65 18.08 -11.43
CA GLU A 56 -13.64 17.09 -11.79
C GLU A 56 -12.37 17.31 -10.95
N PRO A 57 -11.83 16.26 -10.29
CA PRO A 57 -10.60 16.41 -9.51
C PRO A 57 -9.45 16.83 -10.42
N MET A 58 -8.48 17.54 -9.84
CA MET A 58 -7.27 17.90 -10.54
C MET A 58 -6.51 16.66 -11.02
N SER A 59 -5.85 16.72 -12.19
CA SER A 59 -5.04 15.59 -12.68
C SER A 59 -3.83 15.30 -11.78
N GLU A 60 -3.46 14.03 -11.68
CA GLU A 60 -2.39 13.54 -10.81
C GLU A 60 -1.06 14.31 -10.97
N ARG A 61 -0.61 14.54 -12.21
CA ARG A 61 0.61 15.31 -12.48
C ARG A 61 0.54 16.74 -11.95
N ARG A 62 -0.64 17.36 -11.99
CA ARG A 62 -0.84 18.73 -11.51
C ARG A 62 -0.93 18.75 -9.98
N PHE A 63 -1.53 17.74 -9.37
CA PHE A 63 -1.51 17.53 -7.91
C PHE A 63 -0.07 17.43 -7.38
N TRP A 64 0.77 16.60 -7.99
CA TRP A 64 2.17 16.46 -7.57
C TRP A 64 2.98 17.73 -7.75
N ARG A 65 2.79 18.46 -8.86
CA ARG A 65 3.43 19.78 -9.06
C ARG A 65 2.97 20.79 -8.01
N ALA A 66 1.68 20.86 -7.72
CA ALA A 66 1.16 21.75 -6.70
C ALA A 66 1.71 21.40 -5.31
N ARG A 67 1.87 20.11 -5.00
CA ARG A 67 2.46 19.65 -3.75
C ARG A 67 3.93 20.06 -3.62
N ILE A 68 4.73 19.93 -4.67
CA ILE A 68 6.14 20.40 -4.67
C ILE A 68 6.18 21.92 -4.47
N ALA A 69 5.34 22.68 -5.17
CA ALA A 69 5.28 24.13 -5.01
C ALA A 69 4.88 24.55 -3.58
N VAL A 70 3.98 23.80 -2.94
CA VAL A 70 3.62 24.00 -1.53
C VAL A 70 4.79 23.64 -0.61
N ASP A 71 5.53 22.56 -0.88
CA ASP A 71 6.71 22.15 -0.10
C ASP A 71 7.84 23.18 -0.19
N GLU A 72 8.15 23.66 -1.39
CA GLU A 72 9.12 24.73 -1.64
C GLU A 72 8.71 26.05 -0.99
N GLY A 73 7.42 26.38 -0.99
CA GLY A 73 6.88 27.59 -0.35
C GLY A 73 6.67 27.46 1.15
N ASN A 74 6.61 26.23 1.68
CA ASN A 74 6.43 25.93 3.09
C ASN A 74 7.78 25.59 3.74
N VAL A 75 8.84 26.30 3.34
CA VAL A 75 9.99 26.50 4.21
C VAL A 75 9.48 27.27 5.41
N GLN A 76 9.11 26.55 6.46
CA GLN A 76 8.94 27.11 7.79
C GLN A 76 10.31 27.66 8.19
N SER A 77 10.63 28.87 7.76
CA SER A 77 11.78 29.63 8.22
C SER A 77 11.49 29.93 9.68
N GLY A 78 11.83 28.98 10.55
CA GLY A 78 11.73 29.14 11.98
C GLY A 78 12.59 30.32 12.39
N CYS A 79 11.95 31.47 12.57
CA CYS A 79 12.49 32.57 13.34
C CYS A 79 11.41 32.98 14.33
N CYS A 80 11.49 32.32 15.49
CA CYS A 80 11.27 32.78 16.87
C CYS A 80 10.79 31.61 17.74
#